data_AF-A0A1N7JIB9-F1
#
_entry.id   AF-A0A1N7JIB9-F1
#
_cell.length_a   1.000
_cell.length_b   1.000
_cell.length_c   1.000
_cell.angle_alpha   90.00
_cell.angle_beta   90.00
_cell.angle_gamma   90.00
#
_symmetry.space_group_name_H-M   'P 1'
#
loop_
_entity.id
_entity.type
_entity.pdbx_description
1 polymer ?
#
loop_
_entity_poly.entity_id
_entity_poly.type
_entity_poly.pdbx_seq_one_letter_code
_entity_poly.pdbx_strand_id
1 'polypeptide(L)'
;MKIRLLSSVFIICASICFLFSCESKDEGKVYYEQQLTKLDGISSYKYVIILPGLGCQGCISGVEEYIKNNIERNDIFFILTAIESLKMLQNKIGVDLRNRDNVLIDLDNEFLLTSNKSIYPIVLRLEGSHIKALDYISPETDKTLVDKVTWDD
;
A
#
# COMPACT_ATOMS: atom_id res chain seq x y z
N MET A 1 -41.19 1.92 43.78
CA MET A 1 -40.05 2.74 43.29
C MET A 1 -38.87 1.84 42.86
N LYS A 2 -39.09 0.87 41.96
CA LYS A 2 -38.03 -0.05 41.46
C LYS A 2 -37.96 -0.12 39.92
N ILE A 3 -39.05 0.24 39.25
CA ILE A 3 -39.18 0.20 37.77
C ILE A 3 -38.35 1.31 37.08
N ARG A 4 -38.10 2.44 37.75
CA ARG A 4 -37.31 3.55 37.18
C ARG A 4 -35.80 3.32 37.16
N LEU A 5 -35.26 2.38 37.96
CA LEU A 5 -33.83 2.05 37.91
C LEU A 5 -33.50 1.07 36.78
N LEU A 6 -34.41 0.14 36.43
CA LEU A 6 -34.18 -0.80 35.34
C LEU A 6 -34.16 -0.13 33.96
N SER A 7 -34.99 0.91 33.74
CA SER A 7 -35.01 1.62 32.45
C SER A 7 -33.74 2.43 32.20
N SER A 8 -33.13 2.99 33.25
CA SER A 8 -31.90 3.79 33.14
C SER A 8 -30.67 2.93 32.83
N VAL A 9 -30.59 1.71 33.37
CA VAL A 9 -29.49 0.77 33.10
C VAL A 9 -29.54 0.26 31.65
N PHE A 10 -30.75 0.05 31.10
CA PHE A 10 -30.92 -0.39 29.71
C PHE A 10 -30.49 0.67 28.68
N ILE A 11 -30.72 1.95 28.98
CA ILE A 11 -30.33 3.08 28.12
C ILE A 11 -28.81 3.31 28.14
N ILE A 12 -28.15 3.07 29.28
CA ILE A 12 -26.69 3.18 29.40
C ILE A 12 -25.98 2.04 28.65
N CYS A 13 -26.49 0.80 28.73
CA CYS A 13 -25.96 -0.32 27.96
C CYS A 13 -26.16 -0.16 26.44
N ALA A 14 -27.28 0.42 26.00
CA ALA A 14 -27.52 0.68 24.58
C ALA A 14 -26.58 1.76 24.01
N SER A 15 -26.15 2.73 24.82
CA SER A 15 -25.22 3.79 24.41
C SER A 15 -23.76 3.32 24.32
N ILE A 16 -23.37 2.32 25.11
CA ILE A 16 -22.01 1.72 25.07
C ILE A 16 -21.80 0.86 23.82
N CYS A 17 -22.88 0.27 23.26
CA CYS A 17 -22.80 -0.53 22.04
C CYS A 17 -22.57 0.30 20.75
N PHE A 18 -22.79 1.61 20.76
CA PHE A 18 -22.54 2.47 19.59
C PHE A 18 -21.07 2.89 19.41
N LEU A 19 -20.18 2.56 20.37
CA LEU A 19 -18.77 2.97 20.31
C LEU A 19 -17.85 1.93 19.67
N PHE A 20 -18.34 0.73 19.35
CA PHE A 20 -17.64 -0.18 18.46
C PHE A 20 -18.06 0.11 17.02
N SER A 21 -17.63 1.28 16.52
CA SER A 21 -17.53 1.47 15.08
C SER A 21 -16.53 0.44 14.56
N CYS A 22 -17.07 -0.62 13.94
CA CYS A 22 -16.26 -1.65 13.33
C CYS A 22 -15.63 -0.99 12.09
N GLU A 23 -14.40 -0.52 12.23
CA GLU A 23 -13.60 0.00 11.12
C GLU A 23 -13.49 -1.13 10.09
N SER A 24 -14.12 -0.94 8.92
CA SER A 24 -14.06 -1.92 7.84
C SER A 24 -12.59 -2.13 7.48
N LYS A 25 -12.05 -3.31 7.81
CA LYS A 25 -10.67 -3.66 7.45
C LYS A 25 -10.52 -3.57 5.94
N ASP A 26 -9.59 -2.74 5.49
CA ASP A 26 -9.18 -2.70 4.09
C ASP A 26 -8.60 -4.08 3.72
N GLU A 27 -9.29 -4.83 2.87
CA GLU A 27 -8.88 -6.18 2.44
C GLU A 27 -7.48 -6.16 1.81
N GLY A 28 -7.13 -5.08 1.11
CA GLY A 28 -5.79 -4.89 0.55
C GLY A 28 -4.74 -4.76 1.64
N LYS A 29 -5.03 -4.03 2.73
CA LYS A 29 -4.10 -3.88 3.86
C LYS A 29 -3.82 -5.24 4.50
N VAL A 30 -4.85 -6.03 4.78
CA VAL A 30 -4.69 -7.37 5.37
C VAL A 30 -3.86 -8.28 4.46
N TYR A 31 -4.13 -8.24 3.16
CA TYR A 31 -3.38 -9.01 2.17
C TYR A 31 -1.90 -8.61 2.16
N TYR A 32 -1.57 -7.31 2.10
CA TYR A 32 -0.18 -6.87 2.04
C TYR A 32 0.57 -7.09 3.36
N GLU A 33 -0.08 -6.95 4.52
CA GLU A 33 0.52 -7.36 5.80
C GLU A 33 1.03 -8.81 5.73
N GLN A 34 0.20 -9.73 5.21
CA GLN A 34 0.58 -11.13 5.06
C GLN A 34 1.75 -11.33 4.09
N GLN A 35 1.74 -10.66 2.94
CA GLN A 35 2.83 -10.80 1.96
C GLN A 35 4.15 -10.21 2.47
N LEU A 36 4.12 -9.06 3.15
CA LEU A 36 5.33 -8.43 3.68
C LEU A 36 5.99 -9.26 4.78
N THR A 37 5.25 -10.11 5.52
CA THR A 37 5.86 -11.03 6.51
C THR A 37 6.81 -12.06 5.89
N LYS A 38 6.72 -12.30 4.58
CA LYS A 38 7.61 -13.21 3.86
C LYS A 38 8.94 -12.56 3.47
N LEU A 39 9.04 -11.22 3.57
CA LEU A 39 10.22 -10.46 3.19
C LEU A 39 11.06 -10.11 4.42
N ASP A 40 12.33 -10.51 4.39
CA ASP A 40 13.28 -10.13 5.43
C ASP A 40 13.68 -8.65 5.33
N GLY A 41 13.83 -7.98 6.48
CA GLY A 41 14.36 -6.61 6.55
C GLY A 41 13.40 -5.50 6.11
N ILE A 42 12.15 -5.83 5.78
CA ILE A 42 11.16 -4.85 5.30
C ILE A 42 10.90 -3.70 6.28
N SER A 43 11.05 -3.96 7.58
CA SER A 43 10.85 -2.98 8.65
C SER A 43 11.88 -1.84 8.68
N SER A 44 12.97 -1.96 7.90
CA SER A 44 13.95 -0.88 7.73
C SER A 44 13.49 0.23 6.78
N TYR A 45 12.45 -0.03 5.99
CA TYR A 45 11.90 0.93 5.03
C TYR A 45 10.71 1.69 5.63
N LYS A 46 10.57 2.97 5.28
CA LYS A 46 9.37 3.77 5.61
C LYS A 46 8.24 3.51 4.63
N TYR A 47 8.57 3.20 3.37
CA TYR A 47 7.60 3.07 2.30
C TYR A 47 7.82 1.80 1.47
N VAL A 48 6.73 1.19 1.02
CA VAL A 48 6.74 0.19 -0.05
C VAL A 48 5.92 0.73 -1.21
N ILE A 49 6.53 0.78 -2.39
CA ILE A 49 5.85 1.20 -3.62
C ILE A 49 5.69 -0.02 -4.51
N ILE A 50 4.45 -0.40 -4.78
CA ILE A 50 4.12 -1.55 -5.62
C ILE A 50 3.67 -1.01 -6.97
N LEU A 51 4.38 -1.35 -8.03
CA LEU A 51 4.07 -0.99 -9.41
C LEU A 51 3.56 -2.22 -10.17
N PRO A 52 2.27 -2.26 -10.54
CA PRO A 52 1.78 -3.26 -11.46
C PRO A 52 2.23 -2.93 -12.89
N GLY A 53 2.62 -3.96 -13.65
CA GLY A 53 2.89 -3.87 -15.09
C GLY A 53 1.63 -3.81 -15.95
N LEU A 54 0.44 -3.89 -15.32
CA LEU A 54 -0.87 -3.80 -15.96
C LEU A 54 -1.57 -2.53 -15.48
N GLY A 55 -2.18 -1.77 -16.40
CA GLY A 55 -2.94 -0.57 -16.06
C GLY A 55 -2.88 0.51 -17.14
N CYS A 56 -3.52 1.65 -16.89
CA CYS A 56 -3.49 2.76 -17.83
C CYS A 56 -2.16 3.53 -17.73
N GLN A 57 -1.68 4.01 -18.89
CA GLN A 57 -0.38 4.68 -18.98
C GLN A 57 -0.28 5.91 -18.05
N GLY A 58 -1.39 6.60 -17.77
CA GLY A 58 -1.41 7.79 -16.92
C GLY A 58 -0.94 7.53 -15.48
N CYS A 59 -1.51 6.53 -14.80
CA CYS A 59 -1.15 6.21 -13.40
C CYS A 59 0.24 5.58 -13.28
N ILE A 60 0.60 4.76 -14.26
CA ILE A 60 1.88 4.02 -14.26
C ILE A 60 3.06 4.94 -14.54
N SER A 61 2.94 5.87 -15.49
CA SER A 61 4.08 6.70 -15.93
C SER A 61 4.64 7.60 -14.82
N GLY A 62 3.77 8.14 -13.95
CA GLY A 62 4.21 8.97 -12.82
C GLY A 62 5.02 8.17 -11.79
N VAL A 63 4.67 6.91 -11.58
CA VAL A 63 5.42 6.02 -10.68
C VAL A 63 6.72 5.55 -11.31
N GLU A 64 6.73 5.24 -12.60
CA GLU A 64 7.95 4.92 -13.35
C GLU A 64 8.98 6.08 -13.31
N GLU A 65 8.54 7.31 -13.53
CA GLU A 65 9.39 8.50 -13.41
C GLU A 65 9.90 8.68 -11.97
N TYR A 66 9.04 8.44 -10.99
CA TYR A 66 9.45 8.51 -9.59
C TYR A 66 10.51 7.47 -9.25
N ILE A 67 10.33 6.21 -9.68
CA ILE A 67 11.32 5.14 -9.53
C ILE A 67 12.65 5.59 -10.14
N LYS A 68 12.64 6.07 -11.39
CA LYS A 68 13.86 6.56 -12.06
C LYS A 68 14.64 7.57 -11.20
N ASN A 69 13.93 8.50 -10.59
CA ASN A 69 14.53 9.61 -9.84
C ASN A 69 14.85 9.28 -8.38
N ASN A 70 14.29 8.19 -7.82
CA ASN A 70 14.36 7.87 -6.40
C ASN A 70 14.81 6.45 -6.09
N ILE A 71 15.30 5.70 -7.08
CA ILE A 71 15.72 4.29 -6.91
C ILE A 71 16.83 4.11 -5.87
N GLU A 72 17.62 5.15 -5.60
CA GLU A 72 18.71 5.11 -4.61
C GLU A 72 18.25 5.47 -3.18
N ARG A 73 16.97 5.80 -2.97
CA ARG A 73 16.44 6.06 -1.63
C ARG A 73 16.44 4.79 -0.79
N ASN A 74 17.04 4.86 0.39
CA ASN A 74 17.17 3.76 1.34
C ASN A 74 15.93 3.57 2.23
N ASP A 75 14.98 4.49 2.19
CA ASP A 75 13.74 4.44 2.98
C ASP A 75 12.54 3.94 2.17
N ILE A 76 12.74 3.60 0.89
CA ILE A 76 11.71 3.08 -0.01
C ILE A 76 12.12 1.71 -0.55
N PHE A 77 11.21 0.74 -0.43
CA PHE A 77 11.29 -0.55 -1.10
C PHE A 77 10.35 -0.59 -2.31
N PHE A 78 10.84 -1.00 -3.48
CA PHE A 78 10.06 -1.06 -4.71
C PHE A 78 9.71 -2.52 -5.05
N ILE A 79 8.44 -2.79 -5.35
CA ILE A 79 7.97 -4.09 -5.79
C ILE A 79 7.38 -3.95 -7.19
N LEU A 80 7.90 -4.72 -8.14
CA LEU A 80 7.46 -4.71 -9.53
C LEU A 80 6.74 -6.03 -9.82
N THR A 81 5.41 -5.98 -9.95
CA THR A 81 4.54 -7.16 -10.13
C THR A 81 3.82 -7.09 -11.47
N ALA A 82 3.36 -8.23 -11.99
CA ALA A 82 2.61 -8.33 -13.24
C ALA A 82 3.32 -7.66 -14.44
N ILE A 83 4.66 -7.66 -14.43
CA ILE A 83 5.46 -7.10 -15.51
C ILE A 83 5.52 -8.09 -16.67
N GLU A 84 5.25 -7.61 -17.89
CA GLU A 84 5.41 -8.43 -19.09
C GLU A 84 6.88 -8.81 -19.32
N SER A 85 7.77 -7.85 -19.10
CA SER A 85 9.20 -8.02 -19.30
C SER A 85 10.00 -7.01 -18.48
N LEU A 86 10.86 -7.52 -17.61
CA LEU A 86 11.82 -6.69 -16.86
C LEU A 86 12.69 -5.85 -17.81
N LYS A 87 13.09 -6.41 -18.96
CA LYS A 87 13.92 -5.69 -19.94
C LYS A 87 13.17 -4.51 -20.55
N MET A 88 11.89 -4.68 -20.88
CA MET A 88 11.06 -3.60 -21.43
C MET A 88 10.84 -2.50 -20.40
N LEU A 89 10.54 -2.87 -19.15
CA LEU A 89 10.38 -1.91 -18.06
C LEU A 89 11.67 -1.12 -17.80
N GLN A 90 12.82 -1.80 -17.72
CA GLN A 90 14.12 -1.15 -17.57
C GLN A 90 14.43 -0.19 -18.72
N ASN A 91 14.13 -0.57 -19.96
CA ASN A 91 14.33 0.30 -21.12
C ASN A 91 13.43 1.55 -21.07
N LYS A 92 12.19 1.40 -20.58
CA LYS A 92 11.22 2.48 -20.45
C LYS A 92 11.60 3.47 -19.35
N ILE A 93 11.95 2.96 -18.16
CA ILE A 93 12.35 3.77 -17.00
C ILE A 93 13.76 4.35 -17.21
N GLY A 94 14.64 3.62 -17.90
CA GLY A 94 16.02 4.02 -18.16
C GLY A 94 16.97 3.76 -16.98
N VAL A 95 16.63 2.83 -16.09
CA VAL A 95 17.46 2.43 -14.94
C VAL A 95 17.63 0.91 -14.88
N ASP A 96 18.76 0.44 -14.36
CA ASP A 96 18.92 -0.97 -14.03
C ASP A 96 18.24 -1.27 -12.69
N LEU A 97 17.37 -2.27 -12.70
CA LEU A 97 16.57 -2.69 -11.56
C LEU A 97 17.11 -4.00 -10.95
N ARG A 98 18.12 -4.61 -11.56
CA ARG A 98 18.72 -5.86 -11.07
C ARG A 98 19.70 -5.59 -9.94
N ASN A 99 19.84 -6.59 -9.06
CA ASN A 99 20.84 -6.61 -7.98
C ASN A 99 20.78 -5.37 -7.07
N ARG A 100 19.57 -4.89 -6.77
CA ARG A 100 19.33 -3.79 -5.83
C ARG A 100 18.65 -4.32 -4.57
N ASP A 101 19.16 -3.93 -3.41
CA ASP A 101 18.64 -4.38 -2.12
C ASP A 101 17.23 -3.85 -1.81
N ASN A 102 16.83 -2.76 -2.47
CA ASN A 102 15.54 -2.11 -2.29
C ASN A 102 14.56 -2.37 -3.45
N VAL A 103 14.80 -3.38 -4.29
CA VAL A 103 13.92 -3.73 -5.42
C VAL A 103 13.60 -5.22 -5.43
N LEU A 104 12.32 -5.56 -5.43
CA LEU A 104 11.81 -6.90 -5.67
C LEU A 104 11.17 -6.98 -7.06
N ILE A 105 11.60 -7.96 -7.85
CA ILE A 105 10.95 -8.35 -9.10
C ILE A 105 10.01 -9.53 -8.79
N ASP A 106 8.72 -9.25 -8.68
CA ASP A 106 7.70 -10.24 -8.33
C ASP A 106 7.23 -10.99 -9.58
N LEU A 107 7.95 -12.07 -9.92
CA LEU A 107 7.67 -12.90 -11.10
C LEU A 107 6.45 -13.83 -10.89
N ASP A 108 6.19 -14.21 -9.64
CA ASP A 108 5.10 -15.12 -9.27
C ASP A 108 3.77 -14.39 -8.99
N ASN A 109 3.79 -13.05 -9.06
CA ASN A 109 2.65 -12.17 -8.77
C ASN A 109 2.11 -12.35 -7.34
N GLU A 110 2.98 -12.63 -6.37
CA GLU A 110 2.60 -12.76 -4.97
C GLU A 110 2.08 -11.45 -4.37
N PHE A 111 2.42 -10.30 -4.97
CA PHE A 111 2.01 -8.95 -4.59
C PHE A 111 0.94 -8.34 -5.51
N LEU A 112 0.49 -9.09 -6.53
CA LEU A 112 -0.62 -8.66 -7.38
C LEU A 112 -1.95 -8.83 -6.65
N LEU A 113 -2.58 -7.72 -6.30
CA LEU A 113 -3.91 -7.73 -5.70
C LEU A 113 -4.92 -8.42 -6.63
N THR A 114 -5.85 -9.22 -6.09
CA THR A 114 -6.86 -9.94 -6.90
C THR A 114 -8.14 -9.12 -7.15
N SER A 115 -8.18 -7.87 -6.69
CA SER A 115 -9.33 -6.98 -6.87
C SER A 115 -9.23 -6.16 -8.17
N ASN A 116 -10.31 -5.43 -8.50
CA ASN A 116 -10.32 -4.48 -9.61
C ASN A 116 -9.32 -3.31 -9.45
N LYS A 117 -8.75 -3.11 -8.27
CA LYS A 117 -7.74 -2.09 -7.99
C LYS A 117 -6.31 -2.53 -8.30
N SER A 118 -6.12 -3.77 -8.75
CA SER A 118 -4.82 -4.37 -9.09
C SER A 118 -4.05 -3.65 -10.20
N ILE A 119 -4.75 -2.85 -11.00
CA ILE A 119 -4.20 -2.05 -12.08
C ILE A 119 -3.56 -0.72 -11.61
N TYR A 120 -3.70 -0.37 -10.33
CA TYR A 120 -3.18 0.87 -9.79
C TYR A 120 -1.90 0.62 -8.99
N PRO A 121 -0.89 1.50 -9.13
CA PRO A 121 0.22 1.51 -8.20
C PRO A 121 -0.26 1.74 -6.77
N ILE A 122 0.44 1.14 -5.82
CA ILE A 122 0.09 1.21 -4.39
C ILE A 122 1.28 1.75 -3.62
N VAL A 123 0.98 2.60 -2.63
CA VAL A 123 1.92 3.07 -1.63
C VAL A 123 1.51 2.51 -0.29
N LEU A 124 2.39 1.77 0.35
CA LEU A 124 2.26 1.34 1.73
C LEU A 124 3.18 2.21 2.58
N ARG A 125 2.64 2.79 3.65
CA ARG A 125 3.43 3.44 4.68
C ARG A 125 3.64 2.48 5.83
N LEU A 126 4.90 2.24 6.18
CA LEU A 126 5.27 1.32 7.24
C LEU A 126 5.52 2.05 8.57
N GLU A 127 5.20 1.38 9.66
CA GLU A 127 5.60 1.72 11.02
C GLU A 127 6.19 0.46 11.65
N GLY A 128 7.51 0.29 11.51
CA GLY A 128 8.18 -0.98 11.76
C GLY A 128 7.72 -2.05 10.76
N SER A 129 7.24 -3.20 11.26
CA SER A 129 6.78 -4.31 10.41
C SER A 129 5.29 -4.21 10.00
N HIS A 130 4.61 -3.13 10.34
CA HIS A 130 3.17 -2.97 10.10
C HIS A 130 2.87 -1.87 9.09
N ILE A 131 1.80 -2.03 8.33
CA ILE A 131 1.26 -1.04 7.42
C ILE A 131 0.44 -0.05 8.23
N LYS A 132 0.89 1.19 8.32
CA LYS A 132 0.13 2.31 8.90
C LYS A 132 -0.99 2.74 7.94
N ALA A 133 -0.64 2.94 6.66
CA ALA A 133 -1.57 3.40 5.63
C ALA A 133 -1.33 2.66 4.30
N LEU A 134 -2.41 2.48 3.55
CA LEU A 134 -2.40 1.94 2.19
C LEU A 134 -3.11 2.92 1.28
N ASP A 135 -2.47 3.21 0.15
CA ASP A 135 -2.91 4.25 -0.76
C ASP A 135 -2.79 3.78 -2.21
N TYR A 136 -3.87 3.89 -2.98
CA TYR A 136 -3.85 3.65 -4.43
C TYR A 136 -3.51 4.94 -5.16
N ILE A 137 -2.69 4.86 -6.20
CA ILE A 137 -2.43 5.97 -7.14
C ILE A 137 -3.41 5.82 -8.31
N SER A 138 -4.61 6.37 -8.16
CA SER A 138 -5.66 6.32 -9.18
C SER A 138 -6.04 7.72 -9.65
N PRO A 139 -6.69 7.86 -10.82
CA PRO A 139 -7.15 9.16 -11.32
C PRO A 139 -8.22 9.80 -10.43
N GLU A 140 -8.88 8.99 -9.59
CA GLU A 140 -9.92 9.45 -8.66
C GLU A 140 -9.33 10.10 -7.41
N THR A 141 -8.05 9.86 -7.14
CA THR A 141 -7.34 10.49 -6.02
C THR A 141 -6.57 11.70 -6.52
N ASP A 142 -6.87 12.88 -5.99
CA ASP A 142 -6.18 14.15 -6.31
C ASP A 142 -4.75 14.25 -5.70
N LYS A 143 -4.18 13.10 -5.30
CA LYS A 143 -2.86 13.02 -4.66
C LYS A 143 -1.90 12.26 -5.54
N THR A 144 -0.78 12.91 -5.88
CA THR A 144 0.32 12.30 -6.61
C THR A 144 1.12 11.35 -5.72
N LEU A 145 1.98 10.52 -6.33
CA LEU A 145 2.90 9.67 -5.58
C LEU A 145 3.79 10.48 -4.62
N VAL A 146 4.23 11.66 -5.05
CA VAL A 146 5.06 12.56 -4.23
C VAL A 146 4.30 12.98 -2.97
N ASP A 147 3.03 13.37 -3.10
CA ASP A 147 2.20 13.78 -1.96
C ASP A 147 2.03 12.66 -0.92
N LYS A 148 2.07 11.40 -1.36
CA LYS A 148 1.90 10.24 -0.48
C LYS A 148 3.19 9.81 0.23
N VAL A 149 4.35 10.11 -0.37
CA VAL A 149 5.68 9.73 0.13
C VAL A 149 6.41 10.87 0.86
N THR A 150 5.80 12.06 0.97
CA THR A 150 6.39 13.25 1.65
C THR A 150 5.58 13.76 2.84
N TRP A 151 4.51 13.06 3.21
CA TRP A 151 3.47 13.60 4.11
C TRP A 151 3.92 13.83 5.57
N ASP A 152 5.13 13.41 5.97
CA ASP A 152 5.61 13.50 7.36
C ASP A 152 7.07 14.04 7.48
N ASP A 153 7.60 14.75 6.46
CA ASP A 153 8.89 15.49 6.57
C ASP A 153 8.65 17.00 6.79
#